data_AF-S5Z5M9-F1
#
_entry.id   AF-S5Z5M9-F1
#
_cell.length_a   1.000
_cell.length_b   1.000
_cell.length_c   1.000
_cell.angle_alpha   90.00
_cell.angle_beta   90.00
_cell.angle_gamma   90.00
#
_symmetry.space_group_name_H-M   'P 1'
#
loop_
_entity.id
_entity.type
_entity.pdbx_description
1 polymer ?
#
loop_
_entity_poly.entity_id
_entity_poly.type
_entity_poly.pdbx_seq_one_letter_code
_entity_poly.pdbx_strand_id
1 'polypeptide(L)'
;MSEISEEVKIRDLKPYNVLVACFLAGFRENGVLNFGILRGVAENTGRKIYEAYSDGVPKDPKSAAEWLLAKLEISKDSHVVIDGSNVRIRIKSRFCRYCPKGVGGLELPGVLCPFPGLFKGFLEGATGIELAYPQNGLYRDEEKYCNIILSFKEPSEQK
;
A
#
# COMPACT_ATOMS: atom_id res chain seq x y z
N MET A 1 -26.66 6.33 -11.94
CA MET A 1 -25.24 6.71 -11.99
C MET A 1 -24.44 5.44 -11.71
N SER A 2 -23.36 5.15 -12.43
CA SER A 2 -22.56 3.94 -12.13
C SER A 2 -21.95 4.06 -10.73
N GLU A 3 -21.84 2.96 -9.99
CA GLU A 3 -21.26 2.95 -8.64
C GLU A 3 -19.90 3.68 -8.60
N ILE A 4 -19.08 3.51 -9.65
CA ILE A 4 -17.77 4.15 -9.76
C ILE A 4 -17.83 5.68 -9.83
N SER A 5 -18.87 6.27 -10.43
CA SER A 5 -19.02 7.72 -10.54
C SER A 5 -19.31 8.39 -9.19
N GLU A 6 -19.94 7.66 -8.26
CA GLU A 6 -20.10 8.11 -6.87
C GLU A 6 -18.78 8.02 -6.11
N GLU A 7 -18.03 6.93 -6.32
CA GLU A 7 -16.73 6.75 -5.66
C GLU A 7 -15.70 7.78 -6.11
N VAL A 8 -15.75 8.23 -7.37
CA VAL A 8 -14.97 9.36 -7.88
C VAL A 8 -15.21 10.63 -7.04
N LYS A 9 -16.47 10.95 -6.73
CA LYS A 9 -16.81 12.14 -5.94
C LYS A 9 -16.40 11.99 -4.46
N ILE A 10 -16.65 10.83 -3.85
CA ILE A 10 -16.39 10.59 -2.42
C ILE A 10 -14.89 10.61 -2.09
N ARG A 11 -14.08 10.01 -2.97
CA ARG A 11 -12.63 9.85 -2.80
C ARG A 11 -11.81 10.88 -3.56
N ASP A 12 -12.44 11.75 -4.34
CA ASP A 12 -11.76 12.71 -5.22
C ASP A 12 -10.74 11.98 -6.12
N LEU A 13 -11.25 11.03 -6.91
CA LEU A 13 -10.41 10.17 -7.75
C LEU A 13 -10.03 10.88 -9.04
N LYS A 14 -8.74 10.79 -9.38
CA LYS A 14 -8.22 11.12 -10.70
C LYS A 14 -8.31 9.90 -11.62
N PRO A 15 -8.27 10.07 -12.96
CA PRO A 15 -8.38 8.94 -13.90
C PRO A 15 -7.39 7.81 -13.65
N TYR A 16 -6.15 8.11 -13.23
CA TYR A 16 -5.15 7.07 -12.92
C TYR A 16 -5.48 6.24 -11.69
N ASN A 17 -6.22 6.79 -10.70
CA ASN A 17 -6.65 6.03 -9.54
C ASN A 17 -7.63 4.92 -9.97
N VAL A 18 -8.59 5.30 -10.81
CA VAL A 18 -9.58 4.39 -11.40
C VAL A 18 -8.88 3.35 -12.28
N LEU A 19 -7.99 3.80 -13.17
CA LEU A 19 -7.21 2.93 -14.06
C LEU A 19 -6.50 1.81 -13.27
N VAL A 20 -5.73 2.17 -12.25
CA VAL A 20 -4.96 1.21 -11.45
C VAL A 20 -5.89 0.27 -10.67
N ALA A 21 -6.93 0.80 -10.02
CA ALA A 21 -7.84 -0.02 -9.23
C ALA A 21 -8.61 -1.03 -10.10
N CYS A 22 -9.11 -0.61 -11.27
CA CYS A 22 -9.80 -1.47 -12.23
C CYS A 22 -8.87 -2.49 -12.87
N PHE A 23 -7.63 -2.14 -13.19
CA PHE A 23 -6.64 -3.11 -13.71
C PHE A 23 -6.37 -4.21 -12.68
N LEU A 24 -6.15 -3.84 -11.41
CA LEU A 24 -5.94 -4.82 -10.35
C LEU A 24 -7.15 -5.74 -10.14
N ALA A 25 -8.36 -5.17 -10.16
CA ALA A 25 -9.60 -5.93 -10.06
C ALA A 25 -9.76 -6.90 -11.25
N GLY A 26 -9.65 -6.39 -12.48
CA GLY A 26 -9.80 -7.19 -13.69
C GLY A 26 -8.76 -8.31 -13.80
N PHE A 27 -7.49 -8.06 -13.49
CA PHE A 27 -6.48 -9.12 -13.49
C PHE A 27 -6.77 -10.22 -12.46
N ARG A 28 -7.35 -9.85 -11.32
CA ARG A 28 -7.75 -10.82 -10.29
C ARG A 28 -8.94 -11.66 -10.75
N GLU A 29 -9.94 -11.04 -11.35
CA GLU A 29 -11.14 -11.71 -11.88
C GLU A 29 -10.81 -12.67 -13.02
N ASN A 30 -9.83 -12.32 -13.85
CA ASN A 30 -9.34 -13.18 -14.93
C ASN A 30 -8.34 -14.25 -14.46
N GLY A 31 -8.10 -14.39 -13.15
CA GLY A 31 -7.19 -15.41 -12.59
C GLY A 31 -5.70 -15.16 -12.82
N VAL A 32 -5.32 -14.03 -13.43
CA VAL A 32 -3.92 -13.66 -13.72
C VAL A 32 -3.18 -13.25 -12.45
N LEU A 33 -3.88 -12.57 -11.55
CA LEU A 33 -3.29 -11.98 -10.35
C LEU A 33 -3.74 -12.71 -9.08
N ASN A 34 -2.79 -13.06 -8.22
CA ASN A 34 -3.04 -13.43 -6.83
C ASN A 34 -2.28 -12.48 -5.89
N PHE A 35 -2.58 -12.54 -4.59
CA PHE A 35 -2.00 -11.62 -3.61
C PHE A 35 -0.46 -11.76 -3.50
N GLY A 36 0.07 -12.98 -3.63
CA GLY A 36 1.52 -13.23 -3.60
C GLY A 36 2.24 -12.56 -4.77
N ILE A 37 1.72 -12.72 -5.99
CA ILE A 37 2.24 -12.08 -7.20
C ILE A 37 2.14 -10.56 -7.08
N LEU A 38 0.96 -10.04 -6.70
CA LEU A 38 0.74 -8.60 -6.53
C LEU A 38 1.74 -7.99 -5.55
N ARG A 39 1.95 -8.66 -4.41
CA ARG A 39 2.90 -8.20 -3.38
C ARG A 39 4.31 -8.13 -3.93
N GLY A 40 4.81 -9.18 -4.60
CA GLY A 40 6.16 -9.18 -5.17
C GLY A 40 6.35 -8.12 -6.25
N VAL A 41 5.37 -7.95 -7.15
CA VAL A 41 5.40 -6.88 -8.16
C VAL A 41 5.40 -5.50 -7.49
N ALA A 42 4.55 -5.30 -6.48
CA ALA A 42 4.48 -4.03 -5.77
C ALA A 42 5.75 -3.72 -4.97
N GLU A 43 6.42 -4.71 -4.39
CA GLU A 43 7.76 -4.51 -3.78
C GLU A 43 8.76 -3.96 -4.79
N ASN A 44 8.82 -4.56 -5.98
CA ASN A 44 9.69 -4.06 -7.04
C ASN A 44 9.28 -2.65 -7.48
N THR A 45 7.99 -2.37 -7.64
CA THR A 45 7.48 -1.04 -7.95
C THR A 45 7.88 -0.01 -6.89
N GLY A 46 7.79 -0.37 -5.60
CA GLY A 46 8.21 0.51 -4.49
C GLY A 46 9.69 0.89 -4.57
N ARG A 47 10.55 -0.10 -4.85
CA ARG A 47 11.99 0.14 -5.08
C ARG A 47 12.21 1.07 -6.27
N LYS A 48 11.50 0.87 -7.38
CA LYS A 48 11.61 1.71 -8.59
C LYS A 48 11.13 3.14 -8.37
N ILE A 49 10.09 3.34 -7.56
CA ILE A 49 9.66 4.69 -7.15
C ILE A 49 10.78 5.36 -6.35
N TYR A 50 11.40 4.65 -5.40
CA TYR A 50 12.51 5.23 -4.66
C TYR A 50 13.71 5.55 -5.56
N GLU A 51 14.11 4.65 -6.47
CA GLU A 51 15.18 4.90 -7.45
C GLU A 51 14.91 6.15 -8.31
N ALA A 52 13.65 6.36 -8.73
CA ALA A 52 13.28 7.48 -9.59
C ALA A 52 13.15 8.81 -8.85
N TYR A 53 12.88 8.79 -7.54
CA TYR A 53 12.57 9.97 -6.75
C TYR A 53 13.36 10.03 -5.44
N SER A 54 14.58 9.47 -5.40
CA SER A 54 15.36 9.34 -4.17
C SER A 54 15.68 10.69 -3.52
N ASP A 55 15.78 11.73 -4.33
CA ASP A 55 16.11 13.08 -3.90
C ASP A 55 14.98 13.67 -3.05
N GLY A 56 15.32 14.00 -1.80
CA GLY A 56 14.37 14.55 -0.83
C GLY A 56 13.46 13.52 -0.16
N VAL A 57 13.70 12.22 -0.36
CA VAL A 57 13.01 11.17 0.41
C VAL A 57 13.66 11.03 1.79
N PRO A 58 12.88 11.15 2.89
CA PRO A 58 13.38 10.92 4.24
C PRO A 58 13.98 9.52 4.41
N LYS A 59 14.98 9.40 5.29
CA LYS A 59 15.69 8.15 5.54
C LYS A 59 15.17 7.38 6.75
N ASP A 60 14.28 7.96 7.54
CA ASP A 60 13.59 7.25 8.60
C ASP A 60 12.29 6.59 8.08
N PRO A 61 11.91 5.40 8.59
CA PRO A 61 10.76 4.66 8.08
C PRO A 61 9.44 5.42 8.15
N LYS A 62 9.22 6.23 9.19
CA LYS A 62 7.95 6.93 9.41
C LYS A 62 7.76 8.01 8.36
N SER A 63 8.71 8.94 8.27
CA SER A 63 8.60 10.06 7.33
C SER A 63 8.76 9.61 5.88
N ALA A 64 9.50 8.53 5.59
CA ALA A 64 9.50 7.93 4.26
C ALA A 64 8.12 7.40 3.86
N ALA A 65 7.42 6.69 4.76
CA ALA A 65 6.07 6.21 4.50
C ALA A 65 5.07 7.36 4.33
N GLU A 66 5.16 8.40 5.17
CA GLU A 66 4.33 9.61 5.06
C GLU A 66 4.60 10.35 3.74
N TRP A 67 5.86 10.44 3.32
CA TRP A 67 6.24 11.01 2.03
C TRP A 67 5.57 10.26 0.86
N LEU A 68 5.61 8.92 0.89
CA LEU A 68 5.00 8.11 -0.17
C LEU A 68 3.47 8.23 -0.18
N LEU A 69 2.84 8.22 1.00
CA LEU A 69 1.39 8.45 1.14
C LEU A 69 0.96 9.77 0.50
N ALA A 70 1.72 10.84 0.78
CA ALA A 70 1.44 12.17 0.26
C ALA A 70 1.66 12.25 -1.25
N LYS A 71 2.79 11.72 -1.76
CA LYS A 71 3.16 11.80 -3.18
C LYS A 71 2.23 11.01 -4.09
N LEU A 72 1.79 9.84 -3.63
CA LEU A 72 0.80 9.03 -4.35
C LEU A 72 -0.63 9.42 -4.02
N GLU A 73 -0.83 10.39 -3.12
CA GLU A 73 -2.15 10.87 -2.72
C GLU A 73 -3.10 9.70 -2.33
N ILE A 74 -2.58 8.70 -1.61
CA ILE A 74 -3.24 7.39 -1.41
C ILE A 74 -4.61 7.51 -0.73
N SER A 75 -4.72 8.41 0.23
CA SER A 75 -5.94 8.68 1.00
C SER A 75 -5.87 10.08 1.60
N LYS A 76 -7.01 10.71 1.82
CA LYS A 76 -7.12 11.95 2.62
C LYS A 76 -7.11 11.70 4.13
N ASP A 77 -7.21 10.44 4.52
CA ASP A 77 -7.21 9.98 5.92
C ASP A 77 -6.30 8.76 6.01
N SER A 78 -5.07 9.01 6.43
CA SER A 78 -4.04 8.03 6.64
C SER A 78 -2.97 8.58 7.57
N HIS A 79 -2.35 7.68 8.33
CA HIS A 79 -1.28 8.03 9.25
C HIS A 79 -0.32 6.86 9.41
N VAL A 80 0.91 7.19 9.80
CA VAL A 80 1.97 6.22 10.04
C VAL A 80 2.32 6.23 11.51
N VAL A 81 2.40 5.04 12.10
CA VAL A 81 2.77 4.84 13.50
C VAL A 81 3.99 3.92 13.54
N ILE A 82 4.94 4.23 14.43
CA ILE A 82 6.02 3.32 14.79
C ILE A 82 5.62 2.65 16.10
N ASP A 83 5.40 1.33 16.04
CA ASP A 83 4.94 0.50 17.16
C ASP A 83 6.03 -0.53 17.49
N GLY A 84 6.99 -0.13 18.32
CA GLY A 84 8.15 -0.96 18.67
C GLY A 84 9.00 -1.28 17.44
N SER A 85 9.11 -2.57 17.10
CA SER A 85 9.83 -3.04 15.91
C SER A 85 9.02 -3.00 14.61
N ASN A 86 7.90 -2.27 14.57
CA ASN A 86 7.03 -2.22 13.41
C ASN A 86 6.81 -0.78 12.91
N VAL A 87 6.71 -0.65 11.59
CA VAL A 87 6.02 0.47 10.95
C VAL A 87 4.61 0.03 10.58
N ARG A 88 3.61 0.76 11.09
CA ARG A 88 2.19 0.54 10.82
C ARG A 88 1.66 1.71 10.00
N ILE A 89 1.26 1.42 8.77
CA ILE A 89 0.59 2.36 7.87
C ILE A 89 -0.92 2.11 7.97
N ARG A 90 -1.67 3.13 8.42
CA ARG A 90 -3.12 3.08 8.57
C ARG A 90 -3.76 3.90 7.46
N ILE A 91 -4.66 3.30 6.69
CA ILE A 91 -5.37 3.98 5.59
C ILE A 91 -6.87 3.79 5.77
N LYS A 92 -7.64 4.87 5.88
CA LYS A 92 -9.10 4.77 6.00
C LYS A 92 -9.68 4.16 4.73
N SER A 93 -10.28 2.98 4.86
CA SER A 93 -10.74 2.18 3.71
C SER A 93 -11.69 2.94 2.78
N ARG A 94 -12.60 3.76 3.33
CA ARG A 94 -13.56 4.60 2.58
C ARG A 94 -12.89 5.66 1.70
N PHE A 95 -11.64 6.03 2.02
CA PHE A 95 -10.91 7.11 1.37
C PHE A 95 -9.68 6.65 0.60
N CYS A 96 -9.37 5.36 0.63
CA CYS A 96 -8.33 4.77 -0.20
C CYS A 96 -8.66 4.93 -1.69
N ARG A 97 -7.81 5.65 -2.42
CA ARG A 97 -8.01 5.96 -3.85
C ARG A 97 -7.68 4.80 -4.80
N TYR A 98 -6.97 3.79 -4.33
CA TYR A 98 -6.48 2.67 -5.16
C TYR A 98 -7.08 1.32 -4.78
N CYS A 99 -8.17 1.31 -4.01
CA CYS A 99 -8.76 0.08 -3.49
C CYS A 99 -9.37 -0.76 -4.64
N PRO A 100 -8.87 -1.97 -4.94
CA PRO A 100 -9.43 -2.78 -6.03
C PRO A 100 -10.89 -3.18 -5.77
N LYS A 101 -11.27 -3.36 -4.50
CA LYS A 101 -12.67 -3.63 -4.13
C LYS A 101 -13.53 -2.36 -4.18
N GLY A 102 -13.09 -1.32 -3.49
CA GLY A 102 -13.90 -0.10 -3.28
C GLY A 102 -13.86 0.89 -4.43
N VAL A 103 -13.02 0.70 -5.43
CA VAL A 103 -12.95 1.54 -6.65
C VAL A 103 -13.03 0.66 -7.89
N GLY A 104 -12.26 -0.43 -7.91
CA GLY A 104 -12.22 -1.36 -9.04
C GLY A 104 -13.40 -2.32 -9.13
N GLY A 105 -14.28 -2.39 -8.12
CA GLY A 105 -15.47 -3.25 -8.12
C GLY A 105 -15.21 -4.73 -7.82
N LEU A 106 -14.01 -5.11 -7.36
CA LEU A 106 -13.68 -6.51 -7.11
C LEU A 106 -14.55 -7.13 -6.00
N GLU A 107 -15.36 -8.13 -6.36
CA GLU A 107 -16.23 -8.86 -5.43
C GLU A 107 -15.57 -10.13 -4.84
N LEU A 108 -14.51 -10.63 -5.48
CA LEU A 108 -13.88 -11.89 -5.07
C LEU A 108 -13.38 -11.87 -3.61
N PRO A 109 -13.47 -13.00 -2.89
CA PRO A 109 -12.99 -13.11 -1.52
C PRO A 109 -11.46 -13.01 -1.44
N GLY A 110 -10.98 -12.68 -0.24
CA GLY A 110 -9.56 -12.52 0.05
C GLY A 110 -9.06 -11.08 -0.10
N VAL A 111 -7.75 -10.93 0.09
CA VAL A 111 -7.06 -9.64 0.13
C VAL A 111 -6.42 -9.35 -1.22
N LEU A 112 -6.65 -8.15 -1.74
CA LEU A 112 -5.94 -7.63 -2.91
C LEU A 112 -5.61 -6.16 -2.67
N CYS A 113 -4.39 -5.90 -2.22
CA CYS A 113 -3.90 -4.56 -1.94
C CYS A 113 -2.43 -4.49 -2.37
N PRO A 114 -2.03 -3.53 -3.21
CA PRO A 114 -0.63 -3.39 -3.63
C PRO A 114 0.26 -2.83 -2.51
N PHE A 115 -0.33 -2.10 -1.55
CA PHE A 115 0.42 -1.28 -0.62
C PHE A 115 1.36 -2.02 0.35
N PRO A 116 1.07 -3.25 0.85
CA PRO A 116 2.05 -3.99 1.65
C PRO A 116 3.37 -4.24 0.90
N GLY A 117 3.29 -4.55 -0.40
CA GLY A 117 4.49 -4.69 -1.23
C GLY A 117 5.12 -3.33 -1.51
N LEU A 118 4.30 -2.38 -1.95
CA LEU A 118 4.75 -1.03 -2.33
C LEU A 118 5.52 -0.33 -1.22
N PHE A 119 4.95 -0.28 0.00
CA PHE A 119 5.61 0.32 1.15
C PHE A 119 6.87 -0.45 1.53
N LYS A 120 6.84 -1.78 1.54
CA LYS A 120 8.04 -2.57 1.86
C LYS A 120 9.20 -2.20 0.94
N GLY A 121 9.01 -2.31 -0.37
CA GLY A 121 10.10 -2.04 -1.32
C GLY A 121 10.57 -0.59 -1.30
N PHE A 122 9.65 0.36 -1.15
CA PHE A 122 10.01 1.77 -1.05
C PHE A 122 10.80 2.07 0.23
N LEU A 123 10.33 1.57 1.38
CA LEU A 123 10.98 1.81 2.68
C LEU A 123 12.33 1.12 2.79
N GLU A 124 12.49 -0.09 2.26
CA GLU A 124 13.80 -0.76 2.18
C GLU A 124 14.78 0.06 1.35
N GLY A 125 14.34 0.61 0.21
CA GLY A 125 15.16 1.52 -0.60
C GLY A 125 15.51 2.81 0.14
N ALA A 126 14.52 3.45 0.75
CA ALA A 126 14.68 4.73 1.44
C ALA A 126 15.58 4.64 2.68
N THR A 127 15.43 3.59 3.48
CA THR A 127 16.03 3.49 4.82
C THR A 127 17.27 2.58 4.86
N GLY A 128 17.41 1.67 3.89
CA GLY A 128 18.40 0.59 3.93
C GLY A 128 18.09 -0.51 4.95
N ILE A 129 16.96 -0.43 5.66
CA ILE A 129 16.54 -1.42 6.66
C ILE A 129 15.70 -2.49 5.98
N GLU A 130 16.06 -3.76 6.17
CA GLU A 130 15.26 -4.88 5.67
C GLU A 130 13.98 -5.07 6.49
N LEU A 131 12.86 -5.30 5.81
CA LEU A 131 11.56 -5.45 6.44
C LEU A 131 11.00 -6.86 6.26
N ALA A 132 10.19 -7.30 7.21
CA ALA A 132 9.47 -8.56 7.18
C ALA A 132 7.96 -8.33 7.21
N TYR A 133 7.23 -9.30 6.68
CA TYR A 133 5.78 -9.39 6.85
C TYR A 133 5.47 -10.14 8.14
N PRO A 134 4.96 -9.48 9.19
CA PRO A 134 4.51 -10.20 10.38
C PRO A 134 3.26 -11.02 10.06
N GLN A 135 2.94 -11.96 10.95
CA GLN A 135 1.64 -12.62 10.94
C GLN A 135 0.55 -11.54 11.06
N ASN A 136 -0.49 -11.62 10.21
CA ASN A 136 -1.52 -10.58 10.09
C ASN A 136 -0.98 -9.18 9.70
N GLY A 137 0.06 -9.11 8.86
CA GLY A 137 0.61 -7.85 8.35
C GLY A 137 -0.33 -6.99 7.48
N LEU A 138 -1.54 -7.48 7.18
CA LEU A 138 -2.60 -6.68 6.57
C LEU A 138 -3.97 -7.11 7.12
N TYR A 139 -4.68 -6.18 7.74
CA TYR A 139 -6.05 -6.39 8.22
C TYR A 139 -6.86 -5.09 8.22
N ARG A 140 -8.18 -5.21 8.35
CA ARG A 140 -9.08 -4.06 8.54
C ARG A 140 -9.60 -4.06 9.97
N ASP A 141 -9.42 -2.94 10.68
CA ASP A 141 -9.90 -2.80 12.07
C ASP A 141 -11.38 -2.36 12.14
N GLU A 142 -11.89 -2.28 13.37
CA GLU A 142 -13.28 -1.88 13.67
C GLU A 142 -13.57 -0.44 13.23
N GLU A 143 -12.56 0.43 13.35
CA GLU A 143 -12.58 1.81 12.86
C GLU A 143 -12.51 1.91 11.34
N LYS A 144 -12.48 0.77 10.63
CA LYS A 144 -12.44 0.69 9.16
C LYS A 144 -11.15 1.25 8.54
N TYR A 145 -10.03 1.26 9.26
CA TYR A 145 -8.71 1.43 8.67
C TYR A 145 -8.19 0.10 8.16
N CYS A 146 -7.58 0.12 6.97
CA CYS A 146 -6.69 -0.93 6.53
C CYS A 146 -5.32 -0.67 7.17
N ASN A 147 -4.88 -1.61 8.01
CA ASN A 147 -3.61 -1.57 8.70
C ASN A 147 -2.61 -2.43 7.93
N ILE A 148 -1.53 -1.81 7.46
CA ILE A 148 -0.38 -2.48 6.82
C ILE A 148 0.75 -2.44 7.84
N ILE A 149 1.24 -3.60 8.24
CA ILE A 149 2.33 -3.72 9.22
C ILE A 149 3.54 -4.34 8.53
N LEU A 150 4.68 -3.70 8.70
CA LEU A 150 5.99 -4.20 8.29
C LEU A 150 6.91 -4.17 9.52
N SER A 151 7.56 -5.29 9.79
CA SER A 151 8.47 -5.43 10.94
C SER A 151 9.90 -5.17 10.50
N PHE A 152 10.67 -4.42 11.27
CA PHE A 152 12.11 -4.32 11.08
C PHE A 152 12.74 -5.68 11.34
N LYS A 153 13.55 -6.18 10.41
CA LYS A 153 14.39 -7.33 10.71
C LYS A 153 15.52 -6.89 11.63
N GLU A 154 15.79 -7.67 12.67
CA GLU A 154 17.03 -7.50 13.43
C GLU A 154 18.21 -7.71 12.48
N PRO A 155 19.29 -6.90 12.60
CA PRO A 155 20.51 -7.17 11.88
C PRO A 155 20.94 -8.60 12.21
N SER A 156 21.06 -9.46 11.21
CA SER A 156 21.63 -10.78 11.42
C SER A 156 23.04 -10.57 11.96
N GLU A 157 23.28 -10.91 13.23
CA GLU A 157 24.65 -11.03 13.76
C GLU A 157 25.40 -11.96 12.81
N GLN A 158 26.39 -11.41 12.10
CA GLN A 158 27.28 -12.19 11.27
C GLN A 158 28.02 -13.14 12.22
N LYS A 159 27.62 -14.41 12.23
CA LYS A 159 28.37 -15.51 12.85
C LYS A 159 29.60 -15.85 12.02
#